data_AF-A0A1Y2LQY7-F1
#
_entry.id   AF-A0A1Y2LQY7-F1
#
_cell.length_a   1.000
_cell.length_b   1.000
_cell.length_c   1.000
_cell.angle_alpha   90.00
_cell.angle_beta   90.00
_cell.angle_gamma   90.00
#
_symmetry.space_group_name_H-M   'P 1'
#
loop_
_entity.id
_entity.type
_entity.pdbx_description
1 polymer ?
#
loop_
_entity_poly.entity_id
_entity_poly.type
_entity_poly.pdbx_seq_one_letter_code
_entity_poly.pdbx_strand_id
1 'polypeptide(L)'
;MAEHQPSRLDNEIELLTAIYPDQATYSSKGRELKFTQEYATLQLRIPDTYPEYGLPDVLGATDTARNDIRDQTKLAISALNLPDGEEALDAIISVFQQVVSERLETSSVVSAKSVKSTMPTNGGQKQNSNAMKTVIIWLHHLLNTNKRKLCLSPAFAGITKPGYPGVLIYSGPAAAVDAHVSELKAQNWAAFQVRFEEEVEWRFAHGNSVKEVESMADVVKLLEGSGDYEGEVSKSIGKKDAMKVEGSLQGEKQKEVFLKAVGIK
;
A
#
# COMPACT_ATOMS: atom_id res chain seq x y z
N MET A 1 -32.08 8.48 17.11
CA MET A 1 -30.75 8.43 17.73
C MET A 1 -29.75 8.62 16.62
N ALA A 2 -28.91 9.66 16.66
CA ALA A 2 -27.92 9.88 15.63
C ALA A 2 -26.80 8.86 15.85
N GLU A 3 -26.59 7.97 14.88
CA GLU A 3 -25.44 7.08 14.83
C GLU A 3 -24.18 7.95 14.86
N HIS A 4 -23.40 7.88 15.94
CA HIS A 4 -22.12 8.56 16.04
C HIS A 4 -21.19 7.89 15.04
N GLN A 5 -20.96 8.53 13.89
CA GLN A 5 -19.91 8.09 12.99
C GLN A 5 -18.57 8.19 13.74
N PRO A 6 -17.73 7.14 13.74
CA PRO A 6 -16.44 7.18 14.39
C PRO A 6 -15.60 8.31 13.79
N SER A 7 -14.85 9.02 14.64
CA SER A 7 -14.01 10.11 14.15
C SER A 7 -12.93 9.56 13.23
N ARG A 8 -12.42 10.39 12.31
CA ARG A 8 -11.34 9.99 11.39
C ARG A 8 -10.11 9.45 12.13
N LEU A 9 -9.79 10.06 13.27
CA LEU A 9 -8.74 9.58 14.16
C LEU A 9 -9.05 8.19 14.71
N ASP A 10 -10.28 7.92 15.16
CA ASP A 10 -10.63 6.60 15.71
C ASP A 10 -10.44 5.50 14.64
N ASN A 11 -10.84 5.77 13.40
CA ASN A 11 -10.63 4.85 12.28
C ASN A 11 -9.14 4.63 12.00
N GLU A 12 -8.32 5.69 12.02
CA GLU A 12 -6.87 5.60 11.80
C GLU A 12 -6.19 4.78 12.92
N ILE A 13 -6.59 4.98 14.18
CA ILE A 13 -6.05 4.24 15.32
C ILE A 13 -6.46 2.76 15.27
N GLU A 14 -7.71 2.45 14.95
CA GLU A 14 -8.19 1.07 14.78
C GLU A 14 -7.35 0.36 13.70
N LEU A 15 -7.14 1.03 12.58
CA LEU A 15 -6.37 0.48 11.47
C LEU A 15 -4.89 0.30 11.83
N LEU A 16 -4.26 1.28 12.48
CA LEU A 16 -2.89 1.15 12.96
C LEU A 16 -2.72 -0.03 13.91
N THR A 17 -3.70 -0.26 14.78
CA THR A 17 -3.69 -1.38 15.73
C THR A 17 -3.81 -2.72 14.99
N ALA A 18 -4.51 -2.75 13.85
CA ALA A 18 -4.58 -3.92 12.98
C ALA A 18 -3.30 -4.15 12.16
N ILE A 19 -2.62 -3.09 11.70
CA ILE A 19 -1.34 -3.18 10.95
C ILE A 19 -0.20 -3.59 11.87
N TYR A 20 -0.13 -3.00 13.06
CA TYR A 20 0.96 -3.14 14.02
C TYR A 20 0.44 -3.75 15.32
N PRO A 21 -0.07 -5.00 15.29
CA PRO A 21 -0.56 -5.67 16.50
C PRO A 21 0.57 -5.72 17.52
N ASP A 22 0.23 -5.44 18.78
CA ASP A 22 1.12 -5.42 19.94
C ASP A 22 2.25 -4.37 19.91
N GLN A 23 2.43 -3.64 18.82
CA GLN A 23 3.47 -2.62 18.64
C GLN A 23 2.92 -1.21 18.80
N ALA A 24 1.68 -0.95 18.36
CA ALA A 24 1.01 0.33 18.50
C ALA A 24 0.04 0.33 19.70
N THR A 25 0.10 1.36 20.53
CA THR A 25 -0.82 1.56 21.66
C THR A 25 -1.25 3.02 21.73
N TYR A 26 -2.55 3.27 21.77
CA TYR A 26 -3.14 4.60 21.84
C TYR A 26 -3.76 4.89 23.22
N SER A 27 -3.49 6.09 23.76
CA SER A 27 -4.08 6.60 24.98
C SER A 27 -4.99 7.79 24.66
N SER A 28 -6.31 7.58 24.75
CA SER A 28 -7.32 8.61 24.46
C SER A 28 -7.26 9.80 25.42
N LYS A 29 -6.91 9.58 26.70
CA LYS A 29 -6.80 10.66 27.71
C LYS A 29 -5.71 11.67 27.37
N GLY A 30 -4.62 11.21 26.76
CA GLY A 30 -3.51 12.07 26.34
C GLY A 30 -3.52 12.41 24.85
N ARG A 31 -4.35 11.74 24.04
CA ARG A 31 -4.15 11.68 22.58
C ARG A 31 -2.70 11.34 22.24
N GLU A 32 -2.19 10.30 22.89
CA GLU A 32 -0.81 9.84 22.71
C GLU A 32 -0.79 8.49 22.00
N LEU A 33 -0.02 8.40 20.92
CA LEU A 33 0.29 7.15 20.26
C LEU A 33 1.71 6.74 20.63
N LYS A 34 1.85 5.52 21.14
CA LYS A 34 3.14 4.88 21.37
C LYS A 34 3.32 3.73 20.38
N PHE A 35 4.45 3.74 19.67
CA PHE A 35 4.87 2.64 18.81
C PHE A 35 6.17 2.03 19.36
N THR A 36 6.26 0.71 19.40
CA THR A 36 7.44 -0.02 19.88
C THR A 36 7.79 -1.13 18.89
N GLN A 37 9.05 -1.16 18.45
CA GLN A 37 9.59 -2.22 17.61
C GLN A 37 10.92 -2.67 18.20
N GLU A 38 10.99 -3.93 18.64
CA GLU A 38 12.12 -4.46 19.42
C GLU A 38 12.42 -3.60 20.66
N TYR A 39 13.52 -2.84 20.64
CA TYR A 39 13.90 -1.89 21.69
C TYR A 39 13.75 -0.42 21.27
N ALA A 40 13.41 -0.17 20.00
CA ALA A 40 13.15 1.15 19.47
C ALA A 40 11.74 1.62 19.87
N THR A 41 11.59 2.89 20.22
CA THR A 41 10.31 3.45 20.66
C THR A 41 10.04 4.78 20.01
N LEU A 42 8.78 5.04 19.67
CA LEU A 42 8.27 6.33 19.20
C LEU A 42 7.05 6.71 20.04
N GLN A 43 6.98 7.97 20.46
CA GLN A 43 5.86 8.53 21.20
C GLN A 43 5.43 9.84 20.56
N LEU A 44 4.16 9.89 20.16
CA LEU A 44 3.55 11.03 19.48
C LEU A 44 2.46 11.66 20.35
N ARG A 45 2.35 12.98 20.34
CA ARG A 45 1.16 13.73 20.79
C ARG A 45 0.35 14.13 19.58
N ILE A 46 -0.91 13.74 19.55
CA ILE A 46 -1.85 14.05 18.47
C ILE A 46 -2.66 15.28 18.87
N PRO A 47 -2.60 16.40 18.13
CA PRO A 47 -3.32 17.62 18.48
C PRO A 47 -4.83 17.43 18.30
N ASP A 48 -5.62 18.29 18.96
CA ASP A 48 -7.09 18.18 18.93
C ASP A 48 -7.71 18.40 17.56
N THR A 49 -6.99 19.11 16.69
CA THR A 49 -7.39 19.49 15.35
C THR A 49 -6.99 18.47 14.27
N TYR A 50 -6.25 17.42 14.64
CA TYR A 50 -5.85 16.38 13.69
C TYR A 50 -7.02 15.41 13.40
N PRO A 51 -7.19 14.94 12.15
CA PRO A 51 -6.31 15.14 10.99
C PRO A 51 -6.60 16.40 10.15
N GLU A 52 -7.60 17.20 10.51
CA GLU A 52 -8.00 18.38 9.73
C GLU A 52 -6.89 19.43 9.63
N TYR A 53 -6.20 19.70 10.75
CA TYR A 53 -5.10 20.65 10.85
C TYR A 53 -4.07 20.21 11.87
N GLY A 54 -2.80 20.42 11.54
CA GLY A 54 -1.69 20.22 12.47
C GLY A 54 -1.28 18.75 12.59
N LEU A 55 0.03 18.52 12.52
CA LEU A 55 0.61 17.17 12.56
C LEU A 55 0.89 16.72 14.01
N PRO A 56 0.95 15.40 14.25
CA PRO A 56 1.42 14.86 15.53
C PRO A 56 2.84 15.34 15.87
N ASP A 57 3.07 15.74 17.12
CA ASP A 57 4.40 16.12 17.61
C ASP A 57 5.14 14.92 18.22
N VAL A 58 6.44 14.81 17.95
CA VAL A 58 7.28 13.74 18.51
C VAL A 58 7.69 14.13 19.93
N LEU A 59 7.11 13.45 20.92
CA LEU A 59 7.48 13.57 22.34
C LEU A 59 8.74 12.77 22.67
N GLY A 60 8.86 11.57 22.09
CA GLY A 60 9.91 10.59 22.36
C GLY A 60 10.25 9.80 21.10
N ALA A 61 11.55 9.56 20.86
CA ALA A 61 12.00 8.64 19.82
C ALA A 61 13.36 8.04 20.22
N THR A 62 13.47 6.72 20.27
CA THR A 62 14.72 6.01 20.57
C THR A 62 14.98 4.90 19.58
N ASP A 63 16.24 4.67 19.24
CA ASP A 63 16.66 3.51 18.44
C ASP A 63 16.75 2.22 19.28
N THR A 64 17.16 1.12 18.65
CA THR A 64 17.30 -0.19 19.33
C THR A 64 18.40 -0.22 20.39
N ALA A 65 19.38 0.69 20.31
CA ALA A 65 20.42 0.89 21.32
C ALA A 65 20.00 1.91 22.39
N ARG A 66 18.73 2.37 22.36
CA ARG A 66 18.15 3.39 23.25
C ARG A 66 18.80 4.77 23.14
N ASN A 67 19.44 5.08 22.03
CA ASN A 67 19.88 6.44 21.74
C ASN A 67 18.67 7.29 21.39
N ASP A 68 18.65 8.54 21.87
CA ASP A 68 17.64 9.52 21.48
C ASP A 68 17.82 9.90 20.00
N ILE A 69 16.76 9.72 19.21
CA ILE A 69 16.73 10.02 17.78
C ILE A 69 15.59 10.99 17.42
N ARG A 70 15.10 11.78 18.38
CA ARG A 70 13.98 12.71 18.17
C ARG A 70 14.23 13.72 17.07
N ASP A 71 15.39 14.38 17.09
CA ASP A 71 15.70 15.43 16.11
C ASP A 71 15.79 14.88 14.69
N GLN A 72 16.41 13.71 14.51
CA GLN A 72 16.47 13.03 13.21
C GLN A 72 15.08 12.61 12.74
N THR A 73 14.26 12.08 13.65
CA THR A 73 12.88 11.69 13.35
C THR A 73 12.04 12.90 12.97
N LYS A 74 12.11 14.01 13.71
CA LYS A 74 11.40 15.26 13.38
C LYS A 74 11.83 15.82 12.03
N LEU A 75 13.13 15.79 11.74
CA LEU A 75 13.66 16.25 10.45
C LEU A 75 13.16 15.39 9.29
N ALA A 76 13.16 14.06 9.46
CA ALA A 76 12.67 13.12 8.45
C ALA A 76 11.16 13.25 8.22
N ILE A 77 10.36 13.43 9.28
CA ILE A 77 8.91 13.72 9.16
C ILE A 77 8.69 15.02 8.41
N SER A 78 9.46 16.07 8.71
CA SER A 78 9.34 17.37 8.00
C SER A 78 9.63 17.22 6.51
N ALA A 79 10.58 16.36 6.14
CA ALA A 79 10.94 16.08 4.75
C ALA A 79 9.82 15.36 3.95
N LEU A 80 8.86 14.72 4.62
CA LEU A 80 7.72 14.09 3.95
C LEU A 80 6.75 15.11 3.34
N ASN A 81 6.77 16.38 3.80
CA ASN A 81 5.82 17.42 3.37
C ASN A 81 4.36 16.94 3.47
N LEU A 82 4.00 16.32 4.59
CA LEU A 82 2.66 15.78 4.84
C LEU A 82 1.61 16.91 4.78
N PRO A 83 0.57 16.78 3.95
CA PRO A 83 -0.46 17.81 3.84
C PRO A 83 -1.42 17.79 5.03
N ASP A 84 -1.92 18.97 5.39
CA ASP A 84 -3.07 19.09 6.30
C ASP A 84 -4.31 18.40 5.69
N GLY A 85 -5.20 17.90 6.56
CA GLY A 85 -6.42 17.21 6.15
C GLY A 85 -6.25 15.72 5.87
N GLU A 86 -5.02 15.20 5.90
CA GLU A 86 -4.73 13.78 5.73
C GLU A 86 -4.27 13.11 7.03
N GLU A 87 -4.69 11.85 7.17
CA GLU A 87 -4.17 10.93 8.18
C GLU A 87 -2.72 10.56 7.81
N ALA A 88 -1.82 10.59 8.80
CA ALA A 88 -0.38 10.55 8.62
C ALA A 88 0.37 9.73 9.68
N LEU A 89 -0.31 9.15 10.67
CA LEU A 89 0.35 8.43 11.77
C LEU A 89 1.17 7.24 11.26
N ASP A 90 0.67 6.51 10.27
CA ASP A 90 1.42 5.41 9.67
C ASP A 90 2.65 5.89 8.87
N ALA A 91 2.53 7.01 8.13
CA ALA A 91 3.65 7.58 7.41
C ALA A 91 4.77 8.01 8.39
N ILE A 92 4.37 8.58 9.53
CA ILE A 92 5.28 8.94 10.62
C ILE A 92 5.96 7.69 11.22
N ILE A 93 5.22 6.62 11.47
CA ILE A 93 5.78 5.34 11.94
C ILE A 93 6.78 4.78 10.92
N SER A 94 6.41 4.75 9.64
CA SER A 94 7.25 4.24 8.55
C SER A 94 8.57 5.01 8.45
N VAL A 95 8.52 6.34 8.55
CA VAL A 95 9.73 7.18 8.57
C VAL A 95 10.59 6.90 9.79
N PHE A 96 9.99 6.75 10.97
CA PHE A 96 10.73 6.38 12.17
C PHE A 96 11.46 5.03 11.98
N GLN A 97 10.79 4.02 11.41
CA GLN A 97 11.41 2.73 11.10
C GLN A 97 12.58 2.86 10.13
N GLN A 98 12.47 3.73 9.12
CA GLN A 98 13.56 4.03 8.21
C GLN A 98 14.76 4.65 8.94
N VAL A 99 14.52 5.66 9.79
CA VAL A 99 15.59 6.32 10.58
C VAL A 99 16.30 5.30 11.49
N VAL A 100 15.55 4.39 12.12
CA VAL A 100 16.15 3.31 12.93
C VAL A 100 16.99 2.37 12.08
N SER A 101 16.51 1.98 10.90
CA SER A 101 17.20 1.07 9.98
C SER A 101 18.50 1.68 9.44
N GLU A 102 18.47 2.94 9.00
CA GLU A 102 19.65 3.66 8.51
C GLU A 102 20.74 3.78 9.60
N ARG A 103 20.36 3.95 10.88
CA ARG A 103 21.34 3.99 11.97
C ARG A 103 21.95 2.64 12.30
N LEU A 104 21.19 1.55 12.18
CA LEU A 104 21.73 0.20 12.32
C LEU A 104 22.81 -0.06 11.25
N GLU A 105 22.54 0.33 10.00
CA GLU A 105 23.49 0.23 8.90
C GLU A 105 24.72 1.12 9.14
N THR A 106 24.50 2.38 9.54
CA THR A 106 25.58 3.36 9.76
C THR A 106 26.47 2.98 10.96
N SER A 107 25.90 2.38 12.02
CA SER A 107 26.66 1.90 13.19
C SER A 107 27.52 0.68 12.87
N SER A 108 27.16 -0.08 11.83
CA SER A 108 27.89 -1.26 11.37
C SER A 108 29.10 -0.93 10.49
N VAL A 109 29.19 0.29 9.92
CA VAL A 109 30.22 0.69 8.95
C VAL A 109 31.35 1.54 9.53
N VAL A 110 31.47 1.70 10.85
CA VAL A 110 32.63 2.36 11.49
C VAL A 110 33.90 1.46 11.49
N SER A 111 33.87 0.32 10.80
CA SER A 111 35.06 -0.46 10.41
C SER A 111 35.07 -0.76 8.91
N ALA A 112 35.20 0.27 8.08
CA ALA A 112 35.96 0.19 6.82
C ALA A 112 36.00 1.59 6.15
N LYS A 113 37.12 2.28 6.31
CA LYS A 113 37.50 3.37 5.41
C LYS A 113 38.23 2.75 4.23
N SER A 114 37.74 2.97 3.00
CA SER A 114 38.52 3.25 1.77
C SER A 114 37.90 2.63 0.50
N VAL A 115 37.74 3.50 -0.52
CA VAL A 115 37.63 3.30 -1.99
C VAL A 115 36.53 2.35 -2.52
N LYS A 116 35.78 2.64 -3.58
CA LYS A 116 36.05 3.41 -4.80
C LYS A 116 34.71 3.65 -5.52
N SER A 117 34.54 4.84 -6.09
CA SER A 117 33.50 5.11 -7.09
C SER A 117 33.64 4.14 -8.26
N THR A 118 32.54 3.48 -8.62
CA THR A 118 32.41 2.79 -9.91
C THR A 118 31.01 3.03 -10.44
N MET A 119 30.97 3.58 -11.64
CA MET A 119 29.79 3.87 -12.46
C MET A 119 28.93 2.62 -12.68
N PRO A 120 27.62 2.76 -12.94
CA PRO A 120 26.75 1.62 -13.18
C PRO A 120 27.10 0.96 -14.52
N THR A 121 27.55 -0.29 -14.46
CA THR A 121 27.59 -1.20 -15.60
C THR A 121 26.16 -1.56 -15.99
N ASN A 122 25.80 -1.09 -17.18
CA ASN A 122 24.57 -1.35 -17.90
C ASN A 122 24.43 -2.86 -18.18
N GLY A 123 23.84 -3.59 -17.25
CA GLY A 123 23.42 -4.98 -17.42
C GLY A 123 22.06 -4.99 -18.12
N GLY A 124 22.07 -4.93 -19.45
CA GLY A 124 20.89 -5.10 -20.28
C GLY A 124 20.29 -6.48 -20.10
N GLN A 125 19.43 -6.65 -19.08
CA GLN A 125 18.40 -7.68 -19.14
C GLN A 125 17.49 -7.29 -20.30
N LYS A 126 17.52 -8.10 -21.36
CA LYS A 126 16.51 -8.09 -22.40
C LYS A 126 15.16 -8.26 -21.70
N GLN A 127 14.45 -7.16 -21.50
CA GLN A 127 13.05 -7.19 -21.09
C GLN A 127 12.32 -8.01 -22.14
N ASN A 128 11.79 -9.18 -21.74
CA ASN A 128 10.80 -9.86 -22.54
C ASN A 128 9.60 -8.90 -22.62
N SER A 129 9.44 -8.24 -23.77
CA SER A 129 8.38 -7.24 -24.01
C SER A 129 6.96 -7.81 -23.92
N ASN A 130 6.82 -9.12 -23.65
CA ASN A 130 5.55 -9.84 -23.49
C ASN A 130 5.34 -10.40 -22.07
N ALA A 131 6.24 -10.16 -21.12
CA ALA A 131 6.01 -10.60 -19.75
C ALA A 131 4.80 -9.85 -19.17
N MET A 132 3.84 -10.58 -18.61
CA MET A 132 2.71 -10.03 -17.88
C MET A 132 3.01 -10.09 -16.39
N LYS A 133 2.49 -9.12 -15.64
CA LYS A 133 2.70 -9.00 -14.20
C LYS A 133 1.42 -8.61 -13.52
N THR A 134 1.21 -9.15 -12.32
CA THR A 134 0.17 -8.72 -11.40
C THR A 134 0.77 -8.27 -10.08
N VAL A 135 0.22 -7.18 -9.54
CA VAL A 135 0.58 -6.64 -8.23
C VAL A 135 -0.68 -6.35 -7.42
N ILE A 136 -0.64 -6.64 -6.11
CA ILE A 136 -1.63 -6.17 -5.13
C ILE A 136 -0.93 -5.20 -4.19
N ILE A 137 -1.44 -3.97 -4.14
CA ILE A 137 -0.99 -2.93 -3.23
C ILE A 137 -2.07 -2.71 -2.18
N TRP A 138 -1.63 -2.69 -0.93
CA TRP A 138 -2.41 -2.33 0.21
C TRP A 138 -1.99 -0.94 0.68
N LEU A 139 -2.96 -0.13 1.10
CA LEU A 139 -2.79 1.26 1.55
C LEU A 139 -3.57 1.46 2.84
N HIS A 140 -3.10 2.41 3.67
CA HIS A 140 -3.81 2.81 4.88
C HIS A 140 -5.23 3.27 4.52
N HIS A 141 -5.34 4.21 3.59
CA HIS A 141 -6.61 4.58 3.01
C HIS A 141 -6.37 5.21 1.64
N LEU A 142 -7.38 5.18 0.79
CA LEU A 142 -7.37 5.89 -0.48
C LEU A 142 -8.57 6.83 -0.56
N LEU A 143 -8.59 7.84 0.32
CA LEU A 143 -9.66 8.85 0.37
C LEU A 143 -9.37 10.09 -0.48
N ASN A 144 -8.11 10.49 -0.58
CA ASN A 144 -7.71 11.68 -1.32
C ASN A 144 -8.07 11.53 -2.82
N THR A 145 -8.79 12.52 -3.36
CA THR A 145 -9.30 12.51 -4.73
C THR A 145 -8.21 12.56 -5.80
N ASN A 146 -7.08 13.22 -5.54
CA ASN A 146 -5.93 13.23 -6.43
C ASN A 146 -5.24 11.87 -6.46
N LYS A 147 -5.06 11.22 -5.29
CA LYS A 147 -4.54 9.85 -5.21
C LYS A 147 -5.42 8.88 -6.01
N ARG A 148 -6.74 8.95 -5.80
CA ARG A 148 -7.73 8.13 -6.53
C ARG A 148 -7.64 8.33 -8.05
N LYS A 149 -7.55 9.58 -8.51
CA LYS A 149 -7.40 9.89 -9.95
C LYS A 149 -6.14 9.28 -10.54
N LEU A 150 -5.02 9.34 -9.81
CA LEU A 150 -3.76 8.75 -10.27
C LEU A 150 -3.89 7.23 -10.45
N CYS A 151 -4.54 6.55 -9.52
CA CYS A 151 -4.76 5.10 -9.57
C CYS A 151 -5.60 4.63 -10.78
N LEU A 152 -6.40 5.51 -11.38
CA LEU A 152 -7.29 5.21 -12.52
C LEU A 152 -6.66 5.52 -13.89
N SER A 153 -5.47 6.14 -13.91
CA SER A 153 -4.82 6.60 -15.14
C SER A 153 -4.11 5.55 -16.03
N PRO A 154 -3.71 4.35 -15.56
CA PRO A 154 -2.93 3.45 -16.41
C PRO A 154 -3.79 2.80 -17.50
N ALA A 155 -3.17 2.50 -18.64
CA ALA A 155 -3.82 1.91 -19.82
C ALA A 155 -3.90 0.36 -19.78
N PHE A 156 -3.87 -0.22 -18.59
CA PHE A 156 -3.94 -1.67 -18.36
C PHE A 156 -4.98 -1.99 -17.29
N ALA A 157 -5.22 -3.30 -17.11
CA ALA A 157 -6.32 -3.80 -16.31
C ALA A 157 -6.05 -3.62 -14.82
N GLY A 158 -7.09 -3.26 -14.06
CA GLY A 158 -6.94 -3.18 -12.61
C GLY A 158 -8.23 -2.94 -11.84
N ILE A 159 -8.13 -2.98 -10.53
CA ILE A 159 -9.20 -2.68 -9.59
C ILE A 159 -8.67 -1.70 -8.54
N THR A 160 -9.43 -0.66 -8.25
CA THR A 160 -9.14 0.25 -7.14
C THR A 160 -10.31 0.21 -6.16
N LYS A 161 -10.02 -0.03 -4.89
CA LYS A 161 -10.99 0.11 -3.80
C LYS A 161 -10.56 1.29 -2.91
N PRO A 162 -11.16 2.48 -3.08
CA PRO A 162 -11.02 3.60 -2.17
C PRO A 162 -11.51 3.27 -0.75
N GLY A 163 -11.18 4.14 0.20
CA GLY A 163 -11.62 3.99 1.59
C GLY A 163 -10.64 3.22 2.46
N TYR A 164 -11.17 2.53 3.47
CA TYR A 164 -10.41 1.83 4.50
C TYR A 164 -10.54 0.29 4.35
N PRO A 165 -9.43 -0.46 4.30
CA PRO A 165 -8.15 0.00 3.75
C PRO A 165 -8.29 0.35 2.26
N GLY A 166 -7.31 1.08 1.73
CA GLY A 166 -7.19 1.27 0.28
C GLY A 166 -6.58 0.02 -0.35
N VAL A 167 -7.14 -0.46 -1.46
CA VAL A 167 -6.59 -1.63 -2.18
C VAL A 167 -6.48 -1.33 -3.67
N LEU A 168 -5.33 -1.64 -4.25
CA LEU A 168 -5.09 -1.56 -5.69
C LEU A 168 -4.67 -2.94 -6.21
N ILE A 169 -5.24 -3.36 -7.33
CA ILE A 169 -4.82 -4.54 -8.07
C ILE A 169 -4.53 -4.08 -9.49
N TYR A 170 -3.34 -4.40 -10.00
CA TYR A 170 -2.97 -4.09 -11.37
C TYR A 170 -2.44 -5.33 -12.06
N SER A 171 -2.85 -5.53 -13.31
CA SER A 171 -2.42 -6.63 -14.16
C SER A 171 -2.23 -6.17 -15.59
N GLY A 172 -1.08 -6.49 -16.18
CA GLY A 172 -0.77 -6.10 -17.55
C GLY A 172 0.71 -6.29 -17.90
N PRO A 173 1.21 -5.63 -18.96
CA PRO A 173 2.61 -5.70 -19.35
C PRO A 173 3.52 -5.30 -18.18
N ALA A 174 4.50 -6.15 -17.85
CA ALA A 174 5.33 -5.99 -16.66
C ALA A 174 5.99 -4.61 -16.57
N ALA A 175 6.56 -4.12 -17.68
CA ALA A 175 7.18 -2.80 -17.74
C ALA A 175 6.21 -1.65 -17.45
N ALA A 176 4.95 -1.76 -17.88
CA ALA A 176 3.94 -0.74 -17.65
C ALA A 176 3.44 -0.76 -16.20
N VAL A 177 3.22 -1.96 -15.65
CA VAL A 177 2.87 -2.13 -14.24
C VAL A 177 3.97 -1.58 -13.34
N ASP A 178 5.24 -1.91 -13.62
CA ASP A 178 6.39 -1.44 -12.83
C ASP A 178 6.56 0.06 -12.87
N ALA A 179 6.43 0.66 -14.05
CA ALA A 179 6.48 2.11 -14.20
C ALA A 179 5.39 2.81 -13.36
N HIS A 180 4.17 2.29 -13.39
CA HIS A 180 3.07 2.87 -12.62
C HIS A 180 3.26 2.64 -11.12
N VAL A 181 3.66 1.45 -10.66
CA VAL A 181 3.96 1.20 -9.25
C VAL A 181 5.07 2.13 -8.76
N SER A 182 6.10 2.37 -9.57
CA SER A 182 7.16 3.33 -9.26
C SER A 182 6.65 4.77 -9.13
N GLU A 183 5.74 5.19 -10.02
CA GLU A 183 5.09 6.49 -9.96
C GLU A 183 4.25 6.64 -8.68
N LEU A 184 3.48 5.61 -8.31
CA LEU A 184 2.68 5.61 -7.08
C LEU A 184 3.57 5.64 -5.83
N LYS A 185 4.66 4.86 -5.80
CA LYS A 185 5.64 4.87 -4.70
C LYS A 185 6.27 6.26 -4.53
N ALA A 186 6.56 6.96 -5.63
CA ALA A 186 7.13 8.31 -5.58
C ALA A 186 6.21 9.35 -4.94
N GLN A 187 4.93 9.05 -4.76
CA GLN A 187 3.99 9.90 -4.05
C GLN A 187 4.07 9.78 -2.52
N ASN A 188 4.89 8.86 -1.99
CA ASN A 188 5.09 8.64 -0.55
C ASN A 188 3.78 8.46 0.23
N TRP A 189 2.86 7.65 -0.30
CA TRP A 189 1.57 7.39 0.37
C TRP A 189 1.72 6.54 1.63
N ALA A 190 0.92 6.86 2.66
CA ALA A 190 0.88 6.11 3.90
C ALA A 190 0.53 4.63 3.68
N ALA A 191 1.26 3.76 4.37
CA ALA A 191 1.21 2.30 4.34
C ALA A 191 1.19 1.69 2.93
N PHE A 192 1.96 2.23 1.98
CA PHE A 192 2.10 1.63 0.65
C PHE A 192 2.83 0.28 0.75
N GLN A 193 2.05 -0.81 0.81
CA GLN A 193 2.57 -2.17 0.94
C GLN A 193 2.25 -2.97 -0.32
N VAL A 194 3.29 -3.43 -1.03
CA VAL A 194 3.12 -4.46 -2.07
C VAL A 194 2.97 -5.81 -1.36
N ARG A 195 1.77 -6.38 -1.39
CA ARG A 195 1.43 -7.63 -0.69
C ARG A 195 1.41 -8.86 -1.60
N PHE A 196 1.40 -8.64 -2.91
CA PHE A 196 1.52 -9.68 -3.92
C PHE A 196 2.20 -9.10 -5.15
N GLU A 197 3.11 -9.85 -5.74
CA GLU A 197 3.84 -9.48 -6.96
C GLU A 197 4.33 -10.75 -7.67
N GLU A 198 3.76 -11.04 -8.84
CA GLU A 198 4.15 -12.21 -9.64
C GLU A 198 4.05 -11.91 -11.15
N GLU A 199 4.86 -12.60 -11.95
CA GLU A 199 4.82 -12.54 -13.42
C GLU A 199 3.66 -13.38 -13.99
N VAL A 200 2.44 -13.03 -13.59
CA VAL A 200 1.20 -13.67 -14.02
C VAL A 200 0.20 -12.61 -14.51
N GLU A 201 -0.55 -12.92 -15.57
CA GLU A 201 -1.67 -12.10 -16.00
C GLU A 201 -2.93 -12.49 -15.20
N TRP A 202 -3.46 -11.54 -14.45
CA TRP A 202 -4.81 -11.61 -13.92
C TRP A 202 -5.81 -11.01 -14.91
N ARG A 203 -6.94 -11.68 -15.07
CA ARG A 203 -8.08 -11.20 -15.84
C ARG A 203 -9.18 -10.76 -14.90
N PHE A 204 -9.90 -9.71 -15.30
CA PHE A 204 -11.00 -9.15 -14.54
C PHE A 204 -12.27 -9.13 -15.38
N ALA A 205 -13.43 -9.21 -14.74
CA ALA A 205 -14.72 -9.22 -15.42
C ALA A 205 -14.99 -7.96 -16.28
N HIS A 206 -14.31 -6.83 -15.99
CA HIS A 206 -14.48 -5.57 -16.72
C HIS A 206 -13.44 -5.32 -17.81
N GLY A 207 -12.55 -6.28 -18.08
CA GLY A 207 -11.56 -6.19 -19.17
C GLY A 207 -10.31 -5.38 -18.82
N ASN A 208 -9.83 -4.58 -19.78
CA ASN A 208 -8.47 -4.02 -19.76
C ASN A 208 -8.35 -2.61 -19.16
N SER A 209 -9.39 -2.11 -18.50
CA SER A 209 -9.35 -0.82 -17.80
C SER A 209 -9.19 -1.00 -16.29
N VAL A 210 -8.85 0.08 -15.61
CA VAL A 210 -8.94 0.14 -14.15
C VAL A 210 -10.37 0.47 -13.74
N LYS A 211 -10.95 -0.32 -12.83
CA LYS A 211 -12.29 -0.09 -12.30
C LYS A 211 -12.26 0.22 -10.81
N GLU A 212 -12.91 1.31 -10.44
CA GLU A 212 -13.15 1.65 -9.03
C GLU A 212 -14.33 0.85 -8.47
N VAL A 213 -14.21 0.34 -7.24
CA VAL A 213 -15.25 -0.39 -6.51
C VAL A 213 -15.37 0.09 -5.06
N GLU A 214 -16.55 -0.09 -4.48
CA GLU A 214 -16.85 0.44 -3.14
C GLU A 214 -16.48 -0.55 -2.03
N SER A 215 -16.58 -1.86 -2.28
CA SER A 215 -16.42 -2.88 -1.24
C SER A 215 -15.42 -3.99 -1.61
N MET A 216 -14.96 -4.73 -0.59
CA MET A 216 -14.10 -5.90 -0.79
C MET A 216 -14.84 -7.03 -1.51
N ALA A 217 -16.16 -7.14 -1.29
CA ALA A 217 -17.00 -8.11 -1.96
C ALA A 217 -17.06 -7.82 -3.47
N ASP A 218 -17.08 -6.55 -3.87
CA ASP A 218 -17.02 -6.17 -5.28
C ASP A 218 -15.68 -6.50 -5.93
N VAL A 219 -14.57 -6.35 -5.19
CA VAL A 219 -13.24 -6.80 -5.66
C VAL A 219 -13.28 -8.30 -5.96
N VAL A 220 -13.76 -9.10 -5.01
CA VAL A 220 -13.87 -10.57 -5.18
C VAL A 220 -14.76 -10.92 -6.37
N LYS A 221 -15.91 -10.26 -6.53
CA LYS A 221 -16.82 -10.48 -7.66
C LYS A 221 -16.17 -10.21 -9.02
N LEU A 222 -15.31 -9.20 -9.11
CA LEU A 222 -14.59 -8.88 -10.34
C LEU A 222 -13.45 -9.87 -10.64
N LEU A 223 -12.88 -10.52 -9.62
CA LEU A 223 -11.88 -11.57 -9.75
C LEU A 223 -12.49 -12.92 -10.15
N GLU A 224 -13.69 -13.24 -9.65
CA GLU A 224 -14.36 -14.53 -9.92
C GLU A 224 -14.86 -14.67 -11.37
N GLY A 225 -14.95 -13.57 -12.13
CA GLY A 225 -15.13 -13.64 -13.57
C GLY A 225 -16.34 -14.44 -14.04
N SER A 226 -17.57 -14.10 -13.61
CA SER A 226 -18.75 -14.55 -14.35
C SER A 226 -18.80 -13.77 -15.67
N GLY A 227 -18.29 -14.40 -16.73
CA GLY A 227 -18.16 -13.84 -18.07
C GLY A 227 -19.48 -13.50 -18.76
N ASP A 228 -20.08 -12.37 -18.38
CA ASP A 228 -21.21 -11.75 -19.07
C ASP A 228 -20.78 -10.44 -19.74
N TYR A 229 -19.61 -10.43 -20.39
CA TYR A 229 -19.25 -9.34 -21.30
C TYR A 229 -19.68 -9.71 -22.72
N GLU A 230 -20.85 -9.20 -23.14
CA GLU A 230 -21.30 -9.22 -24.55
C GLU A 230 -20.46 -8.21 -25.36
N GLY A 231 -19.24 -8.59 -25.69
CA GLY A 231 -18.51 -8.00 -26.81
C GLY A 231 -18.84 -8.77 -28.09
N GLU A 232 -19.46 -8.11 -29.05
CA GLU A 232 -19.81 -8.66 -30.38
C GLU A 232 -18.59 -9.27 -31.09
N VAL A 233 -18.44 -10.61 -31.11
CA VAL A 233 -17.79 -11.33 -32.22
C VAL A 233 -18.36 -12.75 -32.36
N SER A 234 -19.01 -12.97 -33.51
CA SER A 234 -19.14 -14.20 -34.31
C SER A 234 -19.46 -15.54 -33.64
N LYS A 235 -20.63 -16.08 -34.05
CA LYS A 235 -21.11 -17.44 -33.80
C LYS A 235 -20.05 -18.51 -34.12
N SER A 236 -19.54 -19.17 -33.08
CA SER A 236 -19.05 -20.55 -33.17
C SER A 236 -19.63 -21.36 -32.00
N ILE A 237 -20.65 -22.17 -32.29
CA ILE A 237 -21.34 -23.04 -31.34
C ILE A 237 -20.46 -24.30 -31.18
N GLY A 238 -19.85 -24.47 -30.01
CA GLY A 238 -19.07 -25.67 -29.67
C GLY A 238 -17.91 -25.50 -28.68
N LYS A 239 -17.44 -24.27 -28.41
CA LYS A 239 -16.32 -23.99 -27.47
C LYS A 239 -16.71 -23.30 -26.16
N LYS A 240 -17.99 -22.98 -25.95
CA LYS A 240 -18.44 -22.15 -24.83
C LYS A 240 -18.30 -22.82 -23.46
N ASP A 241 -18.52 -24.14 -23.38
CA ASP A 241 -18.55 -24.82 -22.07
C ASP A 241 -17.14 -25.05 -21.49
N ALA A 242 -16.15 -25.41 -22.31
CA ALA A 242 -14.77 -25.62 -21.84
C ALA A 242 -14.10 -24.30 -21.40
N MET A 243 -14.30 -23.22 -22.17
CA MET A 243 -13.73 -21.90 -21.87
C MET A 243 -14.35 -21.27 -20.62
N LYS A 244 -15.61 -21.60 -20.30
CA LYS A 244 -16.29 -21.16 -19.08
C LYS A 244 -15.75 -21.87 -17.83
N VAL A 245 -15.40 -23.15 -17.95
CA VAL A 245 -14.82 -23.93 -16.84
C VAL A 245 -13.39 -23.47 -16.50
N GLU A 246 -12.54 -23.23 -17.51
CA GLU A 246 -11.18 -22.71 -17.28
C GLU A 246 -11.17 -21.30 -16.68
N GLY A 247 -12.06 -20.41 -17.15
CA GLY A 247 -12.21 -19.08 -16.59
C GLY A 247 -12.67 -19.09 -15.12
N SER A 248 -13.59 -19.99 -14.78
CA SER A 248 -14.07 -20.17 -13.41
C SER A 248 -12.97 -20.64 -12.45
N LEU A 249 -12.15 -21.61 -12.86
CA LEU A 249 -11.04 -22.13 -12.05
C LEU A 249 -9.92 -21.10 -11.87
N GLN A 250 -9.69 -20.26 -12.89
CA GLN A 250 -8.71 -19.18 -12.80
C GLN A 250 -9.18 -18.07 -11.84
N GLY A 251 -10.45 -17.67 -11.93
CA GLY A 251 -11.04 -16.67 -11.02
C GLY A 251 -11.03 -17.09 -9.56
N GLU A 252 -11.28 -18.38 -9.29
CA GLU A 252 -11.26 -18.94 -7.94
C GLU A 252 -9.84 -18.91 -7.32
N LYS A 253 -8.80 -19.20 -8.13
CA LYS A 253 -7.40 -19.05 -7.71
C LYS A 253 -7.02 -17.59 -7.45
N GLN A 254 -7.42 -16.67 -8.33
CA GLN A 254 -7.15 -15.24 -8.15
C GLN A 254 -7.79 -14.71 -6.87
N LYS A 255 -9.03 -15.14 -6.58
CA LYS A 255 -9.72 -14.84 -5.32
C LYS A 255 -8.95 -15.37 -4.11
N GLU A 256 -8.53 -16.62 -4.11
CA GLU A 256 -7.80 -17.22 -2.99
C GLU A 256 -6.50 -16.45 -2.70
N VAL A 257 -5.72 -16.18 -3.75
CA VAL A 257 -4.48 -15.40 -3.66
C VAL A 257 -4.76 -13.99 -3.14
N PHE A 258 -5.82 -13.35 -3.64
CA PHE A 258 -6.24 -12.03 -3.19
C PHE A 258 -6.57 -12.01 -1.69
N LEU A 259 -7.45 -12.89 -1.23
CA LEU A 259 -7.88 -12.96 0.17
C LEU A 259 -6.68 -13.18 1.09
N LYS A 260 -5.77 -14.07 0.71
CA LYS A 260 -4.51 -14.30 1.42
C LYS A 260 -3.64 -13.04 1.47
N ALA A 261 -3.48 -12.33 0.34
CA ALA A 261 -2.68 -11.11 0.27
C ALA A 261 -3.27 -9.98 1.14
N VAL A 262 -4.60 -9.87 1.24
CA VAL A 262 -5.25 -8.86 2.09
C VAL A 262 -5.46 -9.31 3.54
N GLY A 263 -5.05 -10.54 3.89
CA GLY A 263 -5.12 -11.07 5.27
C GLY A 263 -6.51 -11.52 5.71
N ILE A 264 -7.42 -11.78 4.77
CA ILE A 264 -8.76 -12.32 5.04
C ILE A 264 -8.66 -13.85 4.97
N LYS A 265 -9.04 -14.52 6.06
CA LYS A 265 -9.09 -15.99 6.17
C LYS A 265 -10.41 -16.54 5.65
#